data_AF-A0A969ELP2-F1
#
_entry.id   AF-A0A969ELP2-F1
#
_cell.length_a   1.000
_cell.length_b   1.000
_cell.length_c   1.000
_cell.angle_alpha   90.00
_cell.angle_beta   90.00
_cell.angle_gamma   90.00
#
_symmetry.space_group_name_H-M   'P 1'
#
loop_
_entity.id
_entity.type
_entity.pdbx_description
1 polymer ?
#
loop_
_entity_poly.entity_id
_entity_poly.type
_entity_poly.pdbx_seq_one_letter_code
_entity_poly.pdbx_strand_id
1 'polypeptide(L)'
;AFWLMDKEMYWHMKKNDTDLVIERGMALHKMIRLITMALGGEAYLNFIGNEFGHPEWIDFPREGNNWSYKYARRQWSLVDDKDLKYKYLNEFDTEMIALAKSAKLLQANKVDQLNMDTTNNVVIFERAGLVFLFNFHPQNAIPDYRFKVGESGKYKILLNSDMPKFGGFNRVDDVMSYPVVTLFGEHFLSIYLPNRTCLVLKKV
;
A
#
# COMPACT_ATOMS: atom_id res chain seq x y z
N ALA A 1 1.65 11.91 4.62
CA ALA A 1 3.10 11.68 4.76
C ALA A 1 3.66 12.25 6.06
N PHE A 2 3.48 13.55 6.34
CA PHE A 2 4.09 14.22 7.50
C PHE A 2 3.77 13.57 8.87
N TRP A 3 2.53 13.12 9.12
CA TRP A 3 2.20 12.34 10.34
C TRP A 3 3.04 11.08 10.56
N LEU A 4 3.54 10.48 9.48
CA LEU A 4 4.25 9.21 9.54
C LEU A 4 5.76 9.38 9.67
N MET A 5 6.31 10.47 9.13
CA MET A 5 7.74 10.67 8.90
C MET A 5 8.29 12.00 9.45
N ASP A 6 7.41 12.97 9.74
CA ASP A 6 7.73 14.30 10.26
C ASP A 6 8.95 14.93 9.56
N LYS A 7 9.85 15.55 10.31
CA LYS A 7 11.07 16.18 9.81
C LYS A 7 12.09 15.19 9.21
N GLU A 8 11.98 13.90 9.47
CA GLU A 8 12.92 12.91 8.91
C GLU A 8 12.84 12.87 7.38
N MET A 9 11.71 13.30 6.80
CA MET A 9 11.53 13.46 5.36
C MET A 9 12.55 14.40 4.70
N TYR A 10 13.13 15.34 5.46
CA TYR A 10 14.10 16.31 4.93
C TYR A 10 15.51 15.73 4.83
N TRP A 11 15.81 14.66 5.57
CA TRP A 11 17.15 14.12 5.73
C TRP A 11 17.29 12.73 5.11
N HIS A 12 16.29 11.87 5.30
CA HIS A 12 16.38 10.43 5.06
C HIS A 12 15.60 9.94 3.81
N MET A 13 15.21 10.88 2.92
CA MET A 13 14.51 10.57 1.67
C MET A 13 15.42 10.24 0.48
N LYS A 14 16.74 10.18 0.65
CA LYS A 14 17.64 9.66 -0.39
C LYS A 14 17.47 8.15 -0.52
N LYS A 15 17.51 7.62 -1.75
CA LYS A 15 17.25 6.20 -2.04
C LYS A 15 18.22 5.22 -1.36
N ASN A 16 19.45 5.66 -1.07
CA ASN A 16 20.50 4.87 -0.42
C ASN A 16 20.56 5.07 1.10
N ASP A 17 19.70 5.94 1.65
CA ASP A 17 19.59 6.15 3.09
C ASP A 17 18.64 5.10 3.68
N THR A 18 19.00 4.50 4.81
CA THR A 18 18.17 3.55 5.54
C THR A 18 17.83 4.17 6.89
N ASP A 19 16.55 4.48 7.07
CA ASP A 19 16.01 5.02 8.32
C ASP A 19 14.67 4.35 8.63
N LEU A 20 14.53 3.85 9.85
CA LEU A 20 13.38 3.06 10.27
C LEU A 20 12.08 3.86 10.29
N VAL A 21 12.14 5.18 10.52
CA VAL A 21 10.98 6.06 10.53
C VAL A 21 10.48 6.27 9.08
N ILE A 22 11.38 6.52 8.13
CA ILE A 22 11.04 6.62 6.71
C ILE A 22 10.53 5.29 6.16
N GLU A 23 11.19 4.17 6.46
CA GLU A 23 10.75 2.85 6.00
C GLU A 23 9.34 2.51 6.52
N ARG A 24 9.09 2.73 7.82
CA ARG A 24 7.76 2.63 8.41
C ARG A 24 6.76 3.52 7.68
N GLY A 25 7.12 4.79 7.49
CA GLY A 25 6.22 5.79 6.96
C GLY A 25 5.84 5.53 5.51
N MET A 26 6.79 5.13 4.67
CA MET A 26 6.52 4.74 3.30
C MET A 26 5.63 3.51 3.20
N ALA A 27 5.91 2.47 3.99
CA ALA A 27 5.09 1.26 4.01
C ALA A 27 3.64 1.57 4.38
N LEU A 28 3.43 2.27 5.50
CA LEU A 28 2.10 2.65 5.95
C LEU A 28 1.40 3.62 5.00
N HIS A 29 2.12 4.54 4.35
CA HIS A 29 1.54 5.46 3.37
C HIS A 29 0.90 4.70 2.20
N LYS A 30 1.60 3.68 1.67
CA LYS A 30 1.08 2.80 0.60
C LYS A 30 -0.14 2.03 1.09
N MET A 31 -0.03 1.37 2.25
CA MET A 31 -1.09 0.52 2.81
C MET A 31 -2.37 1.30 3.11
N ILE A 32 -2.27 2.48 3.77
CA ILE A 32 -3.42 3.32 4.11
C ILE A 32 -4.18 3.75 2.85
N ARG A 33 -3.45 4.13 1.79
CA ARG A 33 -4.08 4.55 0.53
C ARG A 33 -4.76 3.39 -0.17
N LEU A 34 -4.11 2.22 -0.25
CA LEU A 34 -4.70 1.04 -0.87
C LEU A 34 -5.94 0.57 -0.11
N ILE A 35 -5.90 0.47 1.23
CA ILE A 35 -7.08 0.04 1.99
C ILE A 35 -8.22 1.05 1.88
N THR A 36 -7.92 2.35 1.86
CA THR A 36 -8.94 3.39 1.65
C THR A 36 -9.58 3.27 0.27
N MET A 37 -8.79 3.07 -0.79
CA MET A 37 -9.34 2.87 -2.14
C MET A 37 -10.14 1.57 -2.25
N ALA A 38 -9.61 0.48 -1.72
CA ALA A 38 -10.19 -0.84 -1.89
C ALA A 38 -11.42 -1.10 -1.01
N LEU A 39 -11.51 -0.46 0.16
CA LEU A 39 -12.56 -0.72 1.16
C LEU A 39 -13.40 0.51 1.52
N GLY A 40 -12.96 1.73 1.20
CA GLY A 40 -13.58 2.97 1.69
C GLY A 40 -14.83 3.44 0.94
N GLY A 41 -15.15 2.89 -0.24
CA GLY A 41 -16.36 3.24 -0.99
C GLY A 41 -16.27 2.96 -2.49
N GLU A 42 -17.08 3.69 -3.27
CA GLU A 42 -17.27 3.55 -4.73
C GLU A 42 -16.50 4.61 -5.55
N ALA A 43 -15.70 5.44 -4.89
CA ALA A 43 -14.88 6.46 -5.52
C ALA A 43 -13.56 6.63 -4.76
N TYR A 44 -12.53 7.09 -5.46
CA TYR A 44 -11.26 7.47 -4.86
C TYR A 44 -10.87 8.87 -5.32
N LEU A 45 -10.40 9.68 -4.37
CA LEU A 45 -9.91 11.03 -4.63
C LEU A 45 -8.53 11.17 -4.00
N ASN A 46 -7.63 11.82 -4.71
CA ASN A 46 -6.32 12.20 -4.20
C ASN A 46 -6.07 13.68 -4.48
N PHE A 47 -5.62 14.42 -3.46
CA PHE A 47 -5.25 15.82 -3.60
C PHE A 47 -3.82 15.94 -4.11
N ILE A 48 -3.59 16.88 -5.04
CA ILE A 48 -2.32 17.08 -5.74
C ILE A 48 -1.10 17.12 -4.80
N GLY A 49 -0.11 16.25 -5.07
CA GLY A 49 1.09 16.04 -4.27
C GLY A 49 1.02 14.89 -3.27
N ASN A 50 -0.18 14.51 -2.81
CA ASN A 50 -0.31 13.41 -1.85
C ASN A 50 0.01 12.05 -2.46
N GLU A 51 0.00 11.95 -3.79
CA GLU A 51 0.32 10.73 -4.54
C GLU A 51 1.74 10.24 -4.31
N PHE A 52 2.68 11.16 -4.15
CA PHE A 52 4.06 10.84 -3.83
C PHE A 52 4.43 11.20 -2.39
N GLY A 53 3.44 11.55 -1.55
CA GLY A 53 3.68 11.94 -0.16
C GLY A 53 4.46 13.25 -0.04
N HIS A 54 4.05 14.29 -0.79
CA HIS A 54 4.65 15.63 -0.73
C HIS A 54 4.85 16.09 0.73
N PRO A 55 6.05 16.59 1.11
CA PRO A 55 6.36 17.00 2.47
C PRO A 55 5.70 18.35 2.80
N GLU A 56 5.94 18.86 4.01
CA GLU A 56 5.42 20.15 4.48
C GLU A 56 3.88 20.21 4.47
N TRP A 57 3.32 21.40 4.31
CA TRP A 57 1.89 21.68 4.27
C TRP A 57 1.58 22.75 3.21
N ILE A 58 0.30 23.01 2.96
CA ILE A 58 -0.14 24.15 2.15
C ILE A 58 -0.45 25.30 3.10
N ASP A 59 0.11 26.48 2.83
CA ASP A 59 -0.26 27.73 3.48
C ASP A 59 -0.28 28.83 2.42
N PHE A 60 -1.40 29.54 2.32
CA PHE A 60 -1.57 30.63 1.36
C PHE A 60 -1.00 31.93 1.92
N PRO A 61 -0.56 32.87 1.06
CA PRO A 61 -0.14 34.20 1.49
C PRO A 61 -1.22 34.88 2.34
N ARG A 62 -0.86 35.25 3.57
CA ARG A 62 -1.72 35.95 4.52
C ARG A 62 -0.86 36.77 5.49
N GLU A 63 -1.47 37.67 6.23
CA GLU A 63 -0.76 38.51 7.23
C GLU A 63 0.09 37.67 8.20
N GLY A 64 -0.48 36.60 8.76
CA GLY A 64 0.21 35.73 9.73
C GLY A 64 1.37 34.89 9.17
N ASN A 65 1.69 35.00 7.87
CA ASN A 65 2.91 34.44 7.29
C ASN A 65 3.67 35.45 6.41
N ASN A 66 3.44 36.75 6.63
CA ASN A 66 4.05 37.86 5.89
C ASN A 66 3.83 37.73 4.36
N TRP A 67 2.62 37.33 3.95
CA TRP A 67 2.24 37.15 2.54
C TRP A 67 3.18 36.20 1.78
N SER A 68 3.71 35.19 2.47
CA SER A 68 4.69 34.26 1.91
C SER A 68 4.04 33.25 0.95
N TYR A 69 4.68 33.06 -0.20
CA TYR A 69 4.32 32.02 -1.17
C TYR A 69 5.11 30.72 -0.97
N LYS A 70 5.97 30.64 0.07
CA LYS A 70 6.87 29.50 0.30
C LYS A 70 6.14 28.15 0.34
N TYR A 71 4.93 28.11 0.91
CA TYR A 71 4.12 26.89 1.04
C TYR A 71 2.94 26.84 0.06
N ALA A 72 2.70 27.90 -0.71
CA ALA A 72 1.68 27.97 -1.74
C ALA A 72 2.19 27.42 -3.08
N ARG A 73 2.79 26.23 -3.06
CA ARG A 73 3.45 25.60 -4.22
C ARG A 73 3.39 24.07 -4.19
N ARG A 74 3.88 23.47 -5.27
CA ARG A 74 4.16 22.03 -5.36
C ARG A 74 5.60 21.80 -5.78
N GLN A 75 6.28 20.90 -5.09
CA GLN A 75 7.69 20.59 -5.26
C GLN A 75 7.88 19.38 -6.19
N TRP A 76 7.53 19.54 -7.47
CA TRP A 76 7.60 18.44 -8.45
C TRP A 76 9.00 17.86 -8.61
N SER A 77 10.03 18.68 -8.40
CA SER A 77 11.42 18.23 -8.37
C SER A 77 11.67 17.07 -7.41
N LEU A 78 10.89 16.91 -6.34
CA LEU A 78 11.05 15.82 -5.38
C LEU A 78 10.68 14.45 -5.96
N VAL A 79 9.63 14.39 -6.79
CA VAL A 79 9.16 13.15 -7.40
C VAL A 79 9.93 12.84 -8.69
N ASP A 80 10.39 13.88 -9.40
CA ASP A 80 11.19 13.74 -10.63
C ASP A 80 12.64 13.32 -10.35
N ASP A 81 13.16 13.60 -9.15
CA ASP A 81 14.52 13.23 -8.76
C ASP A 81 14.65 11.71 -8.52
N LYS A 82 15.46 11.07 -9.37
CA LYS A 82 15.71 9.63 -9.35
C LYS A 82 16.51 9.16 -8.12
N ASP A 83 17.15 10.07 -7.40
CA ASP A 83 17.91 9.79 -6.20
C ASP A 83 17.09 9.92 -4.90
N LEU A 84 15.83 10.37 -5.00
CA LEU A 84 14.89 10.45 -3.88
C LEU A 84 13.88 9.30 -3.87
N LYS A 85 13.34 9.03 -2.68
CA LYS A 85 12.36 7.97 -2.40
C LYS A 85 10.92 8.33 -2.79
N TYR A 86 10.60 9.60 -3.07
CA TYR A 86 9.23 10.04 -3.42
C TYR A 86 8.69 9.31 -4.66
N LYS A 87 9.56 9.01 -5.64
CA LYS A 87 9.22 8.21 -6.82
C LYS A 87 8.62 6.84 -6.48
N TYR A 88 9.02 6.23 -5.37
CA TYR A 88 8.51 4.91 -4.95
C TYR A 88 7.05 4.97 -4.52
N LEU A 89 6.65 6.06 -3.86
CA LEU A 89 5.25 6.30 -3.49
C LEU A 89 4.40 6.61 -4.73
N ASN A 90 4.96 7.37 -5.67
CA ASN A 90 4.33 7.69 -6.95
C ASN A 90 4.11 6.45 -7.82
N GLU A 91 5.12 5.58 -7.92
CA GLU A 91 5.06 4.33 -8.67
C GLU A 91 3.99 3.40 -8.08
N PHE A 92 3.92 3.29 -6.75
CA PHE A 92 2.87 2.51 -6.09
C PHE A 92 1.48 3.08 -6.36
N ASP A 93 1.30 4.40 -6.33
CA ASP A 93 0.02 5.02 -6.66
C ASP A 93 -0.41 4.75 -8.10
N THR A 94 0.54 4.83 -9.04
CA THR A 94 0.30 4.55 -10.46
C THR A 94 -0.22 3.12 -10.66
N GLU A 95 0.43 2.14 -10.04
CA GLU A 95 0.06 0.73 -10.12
C GLU A 95 -1.24 0.42 -9.37
N MET A 96 -1.46 1.06 -8.21
CA MET A 96 -2.72 0.98 -7.47
C MET A 96 -3.90 1.46 -8.33
N ILE A 97 -3.76 2.60 -9.00
CA ILE A 97 -4.79 3.15 -9.89
C ILE A 97 -5.00 2.27 -11.12
N ALA A 98 -3.94 1.75 -11.72
CA ALA A 98 -4.02 0.83 -12.86
C ALA A 98 -4.76 -0.47 -12.50
N LEU A 99 -4.45 -1.06 -11.34
CA LEU A 99 -5.14 -2.22 -10.79
C LEU A 99 -6.63 -1.92 -10.57
N ALA A 100 -6.95 -0.80 -9.91
CA ALA A 100 -8.33 -0.44 -9.63
C ALA A 100 -9.17 -0.25 -10.90
N LYS A 101 -8.59 0.35 -11.95
CA LYS A 101 -9.24 0.51 -13.26
C LYS A 101 -9.43 -0.83 -13.96
N SER A 102 -8.38 -1.65 -14.05
CA SER A 102 -8.43 -2.93 -14.77
C SER A 102 -9.42 -3.92 -14.13
N ALA A 103 -9.52 -3.91 -12.79
CA ALA A 103 -10.45 -4.75 -12.05
C ALA A 103 -11.86 -4.15 -11.91
N LYS A 104 -12.10 -2.92 -12.41
CA LYS A 104 -13.32 -2.14 -12.14
C LYS A 104 -13.65 -2.11 -10.65
N LEU A 105 -12.61 -1.99 -9.81
CA LEU A 105 -12.67 -2.21 -8.36
C LEU A 105 -13.77 -1.39 -7.68
N LEU A 106 -13.84 -0.10 -8.00
CA LEU A 106 -14.77 0.84 -7.39
C LEU A 106 -16.23 0.69 -7.86
N GLN A 107 -16.47 -0.10 -8.92
CA GLN A 107 -17.82 -0.44 -9.38
C GLN A 107 -18.37 -1.70 -8.68
N ALA A 108 -17.52 -2.46 -7.98
CA ALA A 108 -17.94 -3.64 -7.24
C ALA A 108 -18.51 -3.25 -5.88
N ASN A 109 -19.79 -3.53 -5.67
CA ASN A 109 -20.50 -3.20 -4.43
C ASN A 109 -20.27 -4.24 -3.33
N LYS A 110 -20.04 -5.51 -3.70
CA LYS A 110 -19.85 -6.60 -2.74
C LYS A 110 -18.41 -6.62 -2.25
N VAL A 111 -18.26 -6.63 -0.92
CA VAL A 111 -17.01 -6.92 -0.23
C VAL A 111 -17.25 -8.08 0.72
N ASP A 112 -16.42 -9.10 0.64
CA ASP A 112 -16.46 -10.24 1.57
C ASP A 112 -15.28 -10.13 2.53
N GLN A 113 -15.56 -10.01 3.83
CA GLN A 113 -14.52 -10.11 4.85
C GLN A 113 -14.07 -11.57 4.95
N LEU A 114 -12.82 -11.84 4.59
CA LEU A 114 -12.26 -13.20 4.66
C LEU A 114 -11.58 -13.48 5.99
N ASN A 115 -10.88 -12.49 6.55
CA ASN A 115 -10.24 -12.61 7.85
C ASN A 115 -10.01 -11.26 8.53
N MET A 116 -10.15 -11.23 9.85
CA MET A 116 -9.87 -10.07 10.69
C MET A 116 -9.15 -10.58 11.96
N ASP A 117 -7.83 -10.47 11.97
CA ASP A 117 -6.97 -11.04 13.00
C ASP A 117 -6.31 -9.92 13.80
N THR A 118 -6.87 -9.65 14.97
CA THR A 118 -6.39 -8.60 15.89
C THR A 118 -5.12 -8.99 16.63
N THR A 119 -4.78 -10.28 16.72
CA THR A 119 -3.53 -10.74 17.33
C THR A 119 -2.35 -10.43 16.41
N ASN A 120 -2.51 -10.71 15.13
CA ASN A 120 -1.47 -10.48 14.13
C ASN A 120 -1.60 -9.14 13.41
N ASN A 121 -2.62 -8.33 13.69
CA ASN A 121 -2.94 -7.09 12.97
C ASN A 121 -3.08 -7.31 11.45
N VAL A 122 -3.77 -8.39 11.07
CA VAL A 122 -3.98 -8.77 9.68
C VAL A 122 -5.44 -8.55 9.28
N VAL A 123 -5.63 -7.91 8.13
CA VAL A 123 -6.94 -7.69 7.50
C VAL A 123 -6.92 -8.34 6.12
N ILE A 124 -7.89 -9.21 5.86
CA ILE A 124 -8.06 -9.86 4.56
C ILE A 124 -9.51 -9.77 4.11
N PHE A 125 -9.72 -9.30 2.89
CA PHE A 125 -11.04 -9.21 2.28
C PHE A 125 -10.96 -9.46 0.78
N GLU A 126 -12.11 -9.79 0.19
CA GLU A 126 -12.29 -9.94 -1.24
C GLU A 126 -13.20 -8.84 -1.79
N ARG A 127 -12.79 -8.23 -2.90
CA ARG A 127 -13.61 -7.27 -3.66
C ARG A 127 -13.26 -7.36 -5.13
N ALA A 128 -14.26 -7.35 -6.01
CA ALA A 128 -14.08 -7.42 -7.47
C ALA A 128 -13.25 -8.65 -7.93
N GLY A 129 -13.37 -9.79 -7.24
CA GLY A 129 -12.60 -11.01 -7.53
C GLY A 129 -11.10 -10.90 -7.20
N LEU A 130 -10.71 -9.88 -6.43
CA LEU A 130 -9.37 -9.69 -5.91
C LEU A 130 -9.36 -9.91 -4.39
N VAL A 131 -8.34 -10.62 -3.91
CA VAL A 131 -8.12 -10.86 -2.48
C VAL A 131 -7.04 -9.89 -2.00
N PHE A 132 -7.40 -9.00 -1.08
CA PHE A 132 -6.50 -8.01 -0.49
C PHE A 132 -6.04 -8.47 0.87
N LEU A 133 -4.72 -8.48 1.11
CA LEU A 133 -4.11 -8.86 2.38
C LEU A 133 -3.31 -7.66 2.89
N PHE A 134 -3.51 -7.31 4.16
CA PHE A 134 -2.75 -6.28 4.85
C PHE A 134 -2.20 -6.85 6.14
N ASN A 135 -0.89 -6.75 6.36
CA ASN A 135 -0.27 -6.98 7.67
C ASN A 135 0.21 -5.64 8.23
N PHE A 136 -0.56 -5.08 9.16
CA PHE A 136 -0.25 -3.83 9.84
C PHE A 136 0.67 -4.02 11.06
N HIS A 137 1.06 -5.25 11.37
CA HIS A 137 1.92 -5.52 12.52
C HIS A 137 3.25 -4.77 12.38
N PRO A 138 3.77 -4.13 13.44
CA PRO A 138 5.02 -3.38 13.36
C PRO A 138 6.24 -4.28 13.10
N GLN A 139 6.22 -5.52 13.61
CA GLN A 139 7.39 -6.42 13.66
C GLN A 139 7.14 -7.81 13.05
N ASN A 140 6.08 -8.52 13.46
CA ASN A 140 5.75 -9.87 13.01
C ASN A 140 5.57 -9.99 11.49
N ALA A 141 6.48 -10.73 10.87
CA ALA A 141 6.32 -11.32 9.56
C ALA A 141 5.89 -12.78 9.73
N ILE A 142 4.84 -13.20 9.03
CA ILE A 142 4.18 -14.48 9.34
C ILE A 142 4.36 -15.45 8.18
N PRO A 143 5.16 -16.53 8.36
CA PRO A 143 5.25 -17.60 7.38
C PRO A 143 3.92 -18.36 7.30
N ASP A 144 3.59 -18.83 6.10
CA ASP A 144 2.44 -19.70 5.82
C ASP A 144 1.11 -19.22 6.40
N TYR A 145 0.90 -17.90 6.46
CA TYR A 145 -0.32 -17.30 7.01
C TYR A 145 -1.53 -17.85 6.28
N ARG A 146 -2.33 -18.66 6.98
CA ARG A 146 -3.43 -19.42 6.40
C ARG A 146 -4.77 -18.71 6.66
N PHE A 147 -5.57 -18.58 5.61
CA PHE A 147 -6.90 -18.01 5.71
C PHE A 147 -7.85 -18.68 4.71
N LYS A 148 -9.15 -18.55 4.95
CA LYS A 148 -10.19 -19.13 4.10
C LYS A 148 -10.41 -18.26 2.86
N VAL A 149 -10.65 -18.90 1.72
CA VAL A 149 -11.06 -18.26 0.46
C VAL A 149 -12.34 -18.92 -0.04
N GLY A 150 -13.11 -18.21 -0.88
CA GLY A 150 -14.40 -18.72 -1.37
C GLY A 150 -14.28 -19.85 -2.40
N GLU A 151 -13.16 -19.93 -3.11
CA GLU A 151 -13.02 -20.81 -4.26
C GLU A 151 -11.71 -21.60 -4.25
N SER A 152 -11.78 -22.86 -4.71
CA SER A 152 -10.59 -23.65 -5.05
C SER A 152 -9.88 -23.10 -6.29
N GLY A 153 -8.61 -23.48 -6.48
CA GLY A 153 -7.81 -23.11 -7.64
C GLY A 153 -6.39 -22.68 -7.25
N LYS A 154 -5.86 -21.72 -8.01
CA LYS A 154 -4.55 -21.09 -7.74
C LYS A 154 -4.73 -19.58 -7.76
N TYR A 155 -3.94 -18.90 -6.94
CA TYR A 155 -3.89 -17.44 -6.90
C TYR A 155 -2.52 -16.93 -7.31
N LYS A 156 -2.47 -15.78 -7.96
CA LYS A 156 -1.23 -15.04 -8.24
C LYS A 156 -1.29 -13.64 -7.64
N ILE A 157 -0.14 -13.14 -7.23
CA ILE A 157 0.02 -11.76 -6.79
C ILE A 157 -0.06 -10.84 -8.01
N LEU A 158 -0.92 -9.82 -7.94
CA LEU A 158 -1.03 -8.74 -8.93
C LEU A 158 -0.36 -7.46 -8.46
N LEU A 159 -0.33 -7.22 -7.15
CA LEU A 159 0.32 -6.06 -6.56
C LEU A 159 0.96 -6.46 -5.23
N ASN A 160 2.26 -6.18 -5.09
CA ASN A 160 3.03 -6.41 -3.88
C ASN A 160 3.71 -5.11 -3.45
N SER A 161 3.28 -4.53 -2.34
CA SER A 161 3.85 -3.28 -1.83
C SER A 161 5.33 -3.40 -1.39
N ASP A 162 5.85 -4.61 -1.17
CA ASP A 162 7.22 -4.88 -0.75
C ASP A 162 8.21 -4.97 -1.92
N MET A 163 7.78 -4.78 -3.17
CA MET A 163 8.69 -4.77 -4.32
C MET A 163 9.70 -3.59 -4.26
N PRO A 164 10.94 -3.77 -4.79
CA PRO A 164 11.94 -2.71 -4.86
C PRO A 164 11.48 -1.44 -5.59
N LYS A 165 10.66 -1.59 -6.65
CA LYS A 165 10.12 -0.44 -7.40
C LYS A 165 9.20 0.46 -6.56
N PHE A 166 8.71 -0.05 -5.43
CA PHE A 166 7.93 0.70 -4.45
C PHE A 166 8.71 0.99 -3.17
N GLY A 167 10.04 0.80 -3.17
CA GLY A 167 10.89 1.01 -2.00
C GLY A 167 10.65 0.00 -0.88
N GLY A 168 10.23 -1.23 -1.21
CA GLY A 168 10.14 -2.35 -0.27
C GLY A 168 11.39 -3.25 -0.29
N PHE A 169 11.35 -4.32 0.50
CA PHE A 169 12.52 -5.17 0.78
C PHE A 169 12.60 -6.45 -0.08
N ASN A 170 11.69 -6.64 -1.03
CA ASN A 170 11.66 -7.78 -1.95
C ASN A 170 11.58 -9.16 -1.27
N ARG A 171 10.76 -9.28 -0.21
CA ARG A 171 10.72 -10.50 0.61
C ARG A 171 9.66 -11.51 0.16
N VAL A 172 8.84 -11.17 -0.81
CA VAL A 172 7.75 -12.02 -1.33
C VAL A 172 8.04 -12.38 -2.78
N ASP A 173 7.86 -13.66 -3.13
CA ASP A 173 8.03 -14.16 -4.50
C ASP A 173 6.75 -13.96 -5.32
N ASP A 174 6.77 -12.98 -6.23
CA ASP A 174 5.65 -12.63 -7.09
C ASP A 174 5.45 -13.60 -8.28
N VAL A 175 6.41 -14.49 -8.55
CA VAL A 175 6.34 -15.46 -9.67
C VAL A 175 5.54 -16.70 -9.26
N MET A 176 5.60 -17.06 -7.98
CA MET A 176 4.92 -18.23 -7.43
C MET A 176 3.40 -18.16 -7.65
N SER A 177 2.81 -19.32 -7.95
CA SER A 177 1.35 -19.49 -7.89
C SER A 177 0.99 -20.17 -6.58
N TYR A 178 0.02 -19.63 -5.85
CA TYR A 178 -0.40 -20.10 -4.54
C TYR A 178 -1.56 -21.08 -4.69
N PRO A 179 -1.35 -22.40 -4.48
CA PRO A 179 -2.42 -23.37 -4.58
C PRO A 179 -3.35 -23.30 -3.37
N VAL A 180 -4.64 -23.47 -3.63
CA VAL A 180 -5.64 -23.61 -2.56
C VAL A 180 -5.65 -25.06 -2.07
N VAL A 181 -5.57 -25.23 -0.75
CA VAL A 181 -5.73 -26.54 -0.10
C VAL A 181 -7.17 -26.68 0.36
N THR A 182 -7.83 -27.78 -0.03
CA THR A 182 -9.20 -28.07 0.40
C THR A 182 -9.18 -29.06 1.56
N LEU A 183 -9.73 -28.67 2.70
CA LEU A 183 -9.83 -29.50 3.91
C LEU A 183 -11.28 -29.48 4.39
N PHE A 184 -11.89 -30.66 4.54
CA PHE A 184 -13.27 -30.81 5.04
C PHE A 184 -14.31 -29.97 4.27
N GLY A 185 -14.11 -29.77 2.97
CA GLY A 185 -15.00 -28.98 2.11
C GLY A 185 -14.75 -27.47 2.14
N GLU A 186 -13.78 -27.00 2.93
CA GLU A 186 -13.38 -25.59 2.98
C GLU A 186 -12.05 -25.36 2.24
N HIS A 187 -11.90 -24.17 1.67
CA HIS A 187 -10.77 -23.78 0.83
C HIS A 187 -9.83 -22.82 1.56
N PHE A 188 -8.54 -23.15 1.62
CA PHE A 188 -7.54 -22.38 2.34
C PHE A 188 -6.38 -21.97 1.43
N LEU A 189 -5.98 -20.70 1.55
CA LEU A 189 -4.74 -20.18 0.98
C LEU A 189 -3.73 -19.97 2.10
N SER A 190 -2.45 -20.27 1.83
CA SER A 190 -1.32 -19.96 2.71
C SER A 190 -0.31 -19.11 1.96
N ILE A 191 0.20 -18.06 2.60
CA ILE A 191 1.16 -17.13 2.01
C ILE A 191 2.08 -16.53 3.07
N TYR A 192 3.33 -16.26 2.72
CA TYR A 192 4.22 -15.47 3.57
C TYR A 192 3.78 -14.01 3.57
N LEU A 193 3.51 -13.46 4.75
CA LEU A 193 2.99 -12.11 4.91
C LEU A 193 3.93 -11.26 5.78
N PRO A 194 4.86 -10.49 5.17
CA PRO A 194 5.79 -9.66 5.92
C PRO A 194 5.10 -8.51 6.67
N ASN A 195 5.72 -8.04 7.75
CA ASN A 195 5.25 -6.90 8.51
C ASN A 195 5.16 -5.63 7.64
N ARG A 196 4.10 -4.83 7.86
CA ARG A 196 3.83 -3.58 7.12
C ARG A 196 3.83 -3.76 5.61
N THR A 197 3.13 -4.78 5.13
CA THR A 197 2.94 -5.01 3.69
C THR A 197 1.47 -5.17 3.35
N CYS A 198 1.12 -4.79 2.12
CA CYS A 198 -0.09 -5.21 1.45
C CYS A 198 0.21 -5.98 0.16
N LEU A 199 -0.58 -7.03 -0.07
CA LEU A 199 -0.58 -7.88 -1.24
C LEU A 199 -2.00 -7.89 -1.84
N VAL A 200 -2.11 -7.94 -3.16
CA VAL A 200 -3.38 -8.16 -3.86
C VAL A 200 -3.23 -9.36 -4.77
N LEU A 201 -4.12 -10.34 -4.62
CA LEU A 201 -4.10 -11.58 -5.37
C LEU A 201 -5.33 -11.71 -6.26
N LYS A 202 -5.19 -12.47 -7.33
CA LYS A 202 -6.28 -12.87 -8.22
C LYS A 202 -6.21 -14.36 -8.49
N LYS A 203 -7.36 -15.01 -8.55
CA LYS A 203 -7.48 -16.40 -8.99
C LYS A 203 -7.09 -16.52 -10.48
N VAL A 204 -6.33 -17.56 -10.83
CA VAL A 204 -5.88 -17.89 -12.20
C VAL A 204 -6.28 -19.29 -12.62
#